data_AF-A0A650FKS9-F1
#
_entry.id   AF-A0A650FKS9-F1
#
_cell.length_a   1.000
_cell.length_b   1.000
_cell.length_c   1.000
_cell.angle_alpha   90.00
_cell.angle_beta   90.00
_cell.angle_gamma   90.00
#
_symmetry.space_group_name_H-M   'P 1'
#
loop_
_entity.id
_entity.type
_entity.pdbx_description
1 polymer ?
#
loop_
_entity_poly.entity_id
_entity_poly.type
_entity_poly.pdbx_seq_one_letter_code
_entity_poly.pdbx_strand_id
1 'polypeptide(L)'
;MSSIDEIYERIGDKSVESVCYKKSDSEIAQFFAGRTLFITGVTGFLGKCMLEKLLRSCSKIKHIYVLMRESKNESLEERKRNFLQHTIFDRLRQECSDFQSKVTALKGDLEQEDLGLSADDKNTIINEVNVIYHNAANVLFFEKVRVSLRVNILGTKRMLELAEECRQLDLFVYVSTAYSHCYQKNIEEKFYPFATDLNAIYEAIETDKKAENGLSEDDLKLLIGRHPNIYTYTKAFSEDMVRQCAQNANFALAVYRPSIGQLFLHYSKC
;
A
#
# COMPACT_ATOMS: atom_id res chain seq x y z
N MET A 1 -27.02 7.49 4.54
CA MET A 1 -25.61 7.91 4.56
C MET A 1 -24.79 6.76 5.13
N SER A 2 -23.70 6.39 4.47
CA SER A 2 -22.82 5.35 5.00
C SER A 2 -21.96 5.93 6.14
N SER A 3 -21.54 5.12 7.12
CA SER A 3 -20.62 5.56 8.18
C SER A 3 -19.28 6.08 7.64
N ILE A 4 -18.98 5.81 6.37
CA ILE A 4 -17.81 6.32 5.65
C ILE A 4 -18.01 7.79 5.25
N ASP A 5 -19.24 8.20 4.91
CA ASP A 5 -19.57 9.58 4.52
C ASP A 5 -19.44 10.53 5.72
N GLU A 6 -19.83 10.08 6.92
CA GLU A 6 -19.69 10.83 8.18
C GLU A 6 -18.21 11.08 8.58
N ILE A 7 -17.32 10.14 8.25
CA ILE A 7 -15.87 10.31 8.47
C ILE A 7 -15.31 11.41 7.56
N TYR A 8 -15.78 11.50 6.30
CA TYR A 8 -15.34 12.56 5.39
C TYR A 8 -15.89 13.93 5.77
N GLU A 9 -17.12 14.02 6.28
CA GLU A 9 -17.66 15.29 6.80
C GLU A 9 -16.85 15.80 7.99
N ARG A 10 -16.41 14.92 8.90
CA ARG A 10 -15.53 15.28 10.02
C ARG A 10 -14.15 15.77 9.59
N ILE A 11 -13.59 15.23 8.49
CA ILE A 11 -12.35 15.75 7.88
C ILE A 11 -12.58 17.14 7.25
N GLY A 12 -13.82 17.45 6.86
CA GLY A 12 -14.24 18.76 6.37
C GLY A 12 -14.46 19.82 7.45
N ASP A 13 -14.31 19.48 8.74
CA ASP A 13 -14.45 20.42 9.84
C ASP A 13 -13.34 21.48 9.80
N LYS A 14 -13.70 22.67 9.33
CA LYS A 14 -12.81 23.83 9.17
C LYS A 14 -12.35 24.43 10.50
N SER A 15 -12.82 23.91 11.64
CA SER A 15 -12.47 24.45 12.96
C SER A 15 -11.02 24.22 13.40
N VAL A 16 -10.24 23.39 12.68
CA VAL A 16 -8.87 23.00 13.09
C VAL A 16 -7.73 23.56 12.21
N GLU A 17 -7.97 24.30 11.12
CA GLU A 17 -6.87 24.84 10.29
C GLU A 17 -6.94 26.37 10.13
N SER A 18 -6.26 27.11 11.01
CA SER A 18 -5.89 28.53 10.78
C SER A 18 -4.41 28.84 11.06
N VAL A 19 -3.51 27.91 10.71
CA VAL A 19 -2.09 28.26 10.53
C VAL A 19 -1.76 28.13 9.05
N CYS A 20 -1.81 29.26 8.36
CA CYS A 20 -1.44 29.38 6.95
C CYS A 20 0.09 29.30 6.82
N TYR A 21 0.64 28.08 6.84
CA TYR A 21 2.01 27.86 6.38
C TYR A 21 2.06 28.19 4.89
N LYS A 22 2.99 29.06 4.47
CA LYS A 22 3.30 29.25 3.05
C LYS A 22 3.58 27.89 2.43
N LYS A 23 2.69 27.49 1.52
CA LYS A 23 2.42 26.10 1.11
C LYS A 23 3.50 25.48 0.22
N SER A 24 4.72 26.03 0.17
CA SER A 24 5.73 25.68 -0.84
C SER A 24 7.14 25.31 -0.32
N ASP A 25 7.40 25.44 0.99
CA ASP A 25 8.80 25.44 1.48
C ASP A 25 9.12 24.40 2.57
N SER A 26 8.23 23.45 2.88
CA SER A 26 8.57 22.40 3.86
C SER A 26 9.64 21.45 3.32
N GLU A 27 10.47 20.89 4.20
CA GLU A 27 11.48 19.88 3.83
C GLU A 27 10.86 18.69 3.09
N ILE A 28 9.63 18.30 3.48
CA ILE A 28 8.86 17.25 2.79
C ILE A 28 8.51 17.69 1.36
N ALA A 29 8.01 18.90 1.15
CA ALA A 29 7.68 19.40 -0.18
C ALA A 29 8.93 19.55 -1.06
N GLN A 30 10.06 19.94 -0.47
CA GLN A 30 11.36 20.00 -1.16
C GLN A 30 11.87 18.60 -1.53
N PHE A 31 11.71 17.61 -0.63
CA PHE A 31 12.00 16.21 -0.95
C PHE A 31 11.13 15.73 -2.11
N PHE A 32 9.83 16.01 -2.17
CA PHE A 32 9.03 15.53 -3.30
C PHE A 32 9.16 16.35 -4.59
N ALA A 33 9.82 17.51 -4.57
CA ALA A 33 9.97 18.37 -5.73
C ALA A 33 10.79 17.69 -6.85
N GLY A 34 10.25 17.68 -8.07
CA GLY A 34 10.88 17.08 -9.24
C GLY A 34 10.89 15.55 -9.27
N ARG A 35 10.38 14.89 -8.23
CA ARG A 35 10.38 13.43 -8.13
C ARG A 35 9.16 12.78 -8.77
N THR A 36 9.35 11.57 -9.25
CA THR A 36 8.29 10.69 -9.75
C THR A 36 7.99 9.59 -8.74
N LEU A 37 6.70 9.36 -8.47
CA LEU A 37 6.25 8.39 -7.47
C LEU A 37 5.57 7.19 -8.16
N PHE A 38 5.69 6.01 -7.56
CA PHE A 38 4.86 4.85 -7.88
C PHE A 38 4.09 4.37 -6.64
N ILE A 39 2.76 4.32 -6.73
CA ILE A 39 1.89 4.01 -5.60
C ILE A 39 1.05 2.76 -5.91
N THR A 40 1.15 1.75 -5.06
CA THR A 40 0.24 0.60 -5.07
C THR A 40 -0.83 0.76 -3.99
N GLY A 41 -2.04 0.22 -4.22
CA GLY A 41 -3.12 0.28 -3.23
C GLY A 41 -3.75 1.66 -3.12
N VAL A 42 -3.67 2.47 -4.20
CA VAL A 42 -4.16 3.84 -4.25
C VAL A 42 -5.68 3.93 -4.06
N THR A 43 -6.43 2.91 -4.46
CA THR A 43 -7.89 2.86 -4.36
C THR A 43 -8.38 2.56 -2.93
N GLY A 44 -7.48 2.08 -2.05
CA GLY A 44 -7.78 1.87 -0.64
C GLY A 44 -7.88 3.19 0.12
N PHE A 45 -8.45 3.14 1.33
CA PHE A 45 -8.68 4.33 2.16
C PHE A 45 -7.40 5.16 2.39
N LEU A 46 -6.33 4.53 2.89
CA LEU A 46 -5.08 5.24 3.15
C LEU A 46 -4.41 5.72 1.86
N GLY A 47 -4.43 4.90 0.80
CA GLY A 47 -3.81 5.22 -0.48
C GLY A 47 -4.40 6.48 -1.13
N LYS A 48 -5.73 6.65 -1.11
CA LYS A 48 -6.38 7.84 -1.66
C LYS A 48 -6.12 9.09 -0.83
N CYS A 49 -6.13 8.98 0.50
CA CYS A 49 -5.77 10.08 1.40
C CYS A 49 -4.33 10.54 1.17
N MET A 50 -3.41 9.59 1.01
CA MET A 50 -2.01 9.86 0.72
C MET A 50 -1.83 10.53 -0.64
N LEU A 51 -2.49 10.04 -1.69
CA LEU A 51 -2.44 10.64 -3.02
C LEU A 51 -2.94 12.09 -2.99
N GLU A 52 -4.09 12.35 -2.36
CA GLU A 52 -4.65 13.70 -2.20
C GLU A 52 -3.64 14.62 -1.50
N LYS A 53 -3.11 14.17 -0.37
CA LYS A 53 -2.21 14.98 0.47
C LYS A 53 -0.91 15.31 -0.26
N LEU A 54 -0.34 14.34 -0.97
CA LEU A 54 0.88 14.51 -1.78
C LEU A 54 0.64 15.54 -2.88
N LEU A 55 -0.42 15.38 -3.68
CA LEU A 55 -0.73 16.31 -4.76
C LEU A 55 -1.04 17.73 -4.26
N ARG A 56 -1.73 17.86 -3.12
CA ARG A 56 -2.10 19.16 -2.55
C ARG A 56 -0.94 19.87 -1.85
N SER A 57 -0.09 19.12 -1.15
CA SER A 57 0.96 19.69 -0.29
C SER A 57 2.34 19.71 -0.95
N CYS A 58 2.55 18.90 -1.99
CA CYS A 58 3.81 18.78 -2.72
C CYS A 58 3.57 19.08 -4.21
N SER A 59 3.15 20.30 -4.51
CA SER A 59 2.73 20.70 -5.86
C SER A 59 3.83 20.56 -6.93
N LYS A 60 5.09 20.52 -6.53
CA LYS A 60 6.27 20.37 -7.40
C LYS A 60 6.61 18.90 -7.73
N ILE A 61 5.81 17.92 -7.30
CA ILE A 61 5.94 16.53 -7.77
C ILE A 61 5.89 16.51 -9.30
N LYS A 62 6.83 15.79 -9.93
CA LYS A 62 6.90 15.66 -11.39
C LYS A 62 5.74 14.81 -11.89
N HIS A 63 5.60 13.60 -11.36
CA HIS A 63 4.57 12.65 -11.81
C HIS A 63 4.26 11.59 -10.75
N ILE A 64 3.08 10.98 -10.84
CA ILE A 64 2.65 9.87 -9.98
C ILE A 64 2.04 8.76 -10.84
N TYR A 65 2.70 7.61 -10.86
CA TYR A 65 2.14 6.37 -11.38
C TYR A 65 1.36 5.66 -10.28
N VAL A 66 0.17 5.17 -10.62
CA VAL A 66 -0.68 4.44 -9.67
C VAL A 66 -1.06 3.07 -10.23
N LEU A 67 -0.80 2.01 -9.48
CA LEU A 67 -1.16 0.66 -9.88
C LEU A 67 -2.66 0.44 -9.65
N MET A 68 -3.40 0.12 -10.71
CA MET A 68 -4.82 -0.21 -10.64
C MET A 68 -5.07 -1.57 -11.30
N ARG A 69 -5.84 -2.42 -10.60
CA ARG A 69 -6.28 -3.71 -11.15
C ARG A 69 -7.19 -3.50 -12.35
N GLU A 70 -7.24 -4.49 -13.22
CA GLU A 70 -8.22 -4.53 -14.30
C GLU A 70 -9.65 -4.57 -13.73
N SER A 71 -10.59 -3.98 -14.48
CA SER A 71 -12.02 -4.09 -14.23
C SER A 71 -12.68 -4.66 -15.47
N LYS A 72 -13.67 -5.54 -15.29
CA LYS A 72 -14.44 -6.09 -16.41
C LYS A 72 -15.42 -5.06 -17.00
N ASN A 73 -15.76 -4.03 -16.23
CA ASN A 73 -16.88 -3.14 -16.52
C ASN A 73 -16.45 -1.74 -17.01
N GLU A 74 -15.18 -1.39 -16.89
CA GLU A 74 -14.67 -0.06 -17.23
C GLU A 74 -13.22 -0.18 -17.75
N SER A 75 -12.85 0.73 -18.66
CA SER A 75 -11.46 0.88 -19.08
C SER A 75 -10.59 1.42 -17.94
N LEU A 76 -9.27 1.21 -18.01
CA LEU A 76 -8.33 1.73 -17.01
C LEU A 76 -8.43 3.27 -16.85
N GLU A 77 -8.58 3.97 -17.97
CA GLU A 77 -8.72 5.43 -17.99
C GLU A 77 -10.05 5.91 -17.39
N GLU A 78 -11.14 5.17 -17.65
CA GLU A 78 -12.44 5.44 -17.02
C GLU A 78 -12.40 5.19 -15.51
N ARG A 79 -11.79 4.08 -15.09
CA ARG A 79 -11.58 3.76 -13.68
C ARG A 79 -10.77 4.83 -12.97
N LYS A 80 -9.68 5.31 -13.59
CA LYS A 80 -8.86 6.42 -13.08
C LYS A 80 -9.71 7.69 -12.95
N ARG A 81 -10.49 8.04 -13.98
CA ARG A 81 -11.37 9.22 -13.98
C ARG A 81 -12.37 9.16 -12.84
N ASN A 82 -13.08 8.04 -12.69
CA ASN A 82 -14.06 7.81 -11.63
C ASN A 82 -13.40 7.88 -10.24
N PHE A 83 -12.23 7.26 -10.09
CA PHE A 83 -11.44 7.33 -8.86
C PHE A 83 -11.07 8.79 -8.48
N LEU A 84 -10.58 9.57 -9.43
CA LEU A 84 -10.20 10.97 -9.22
C LEU A 84 -11.40 11.91 -9.05
N GLN A 85 -12.64 11.45 -9.30
CA GLN A 85 -13.87 12.18 -8.99
C GLN A 85 -14.35 12.00 -7.55
N HIS A 86 -13.78 11.06 -6.79
CA HIS A 86 -14.14 10.83 -5.39
C HIS A 86 -14.06 12.13 -4.56
N THR A 87 -14.97 12.29 -3.58
CA THR A 87 -15.15 13.51 -2.76
C THR A 87 -13.88 13.93 -2.01
N ILE A 88 -13.07 12.96 -1.59
CA ILE A 88 -11.75 13.24 -1.01
C ILE A 88 -10.88 14.21 -1.84
N PHE A 89 -11.02 14.21 -3.17
CA PHE A 89 -10.28 15.11 -4.06
C PHE A 89 -10.99 16.45 -4.32
N ASP A 90 -12.12 16.76 -3.66
CA ASP A 90 -12.86 18.02 -3.84
C ASP A 90 -12.00 19.25 -3.52
N ARG A 91 -11.30 19.21 -2.38
CA ARG A 91 -10.39 20.29 -1.98
C ARG A 91 -9.25 20.44 -2.99
N LEU A 92 -8.65 19.33 -3.41
CA LEU A 92 -7.58 19.33 -4.40
C LEU A 92 -8.05 19.91 -5.75
N ARG A 93 -9.26 19.54 -6.22
CA ARG A 93 -9.86 20.09 -7.44
C ARG A 93 -10.02 21.62 -7.39
N GLN A 94 -10.39 22.16 -6.23
CA GLN A 94 -10.55 23.60 -6.03
C GLN A 94 -9.20 24.33 -5.97
N GLU A 95 -8.18 23.71 -5.38
CA GLU A 95 -6.88 24.34 -5.15
C GLU A 95 -5.86 24.12 -6.30
N CYS A 96 -6.01 23.05 -7.09
CA CYS A 96 -5.09 22.66 -8.16
C CYS A 96 -5.89 22.02 -9.31
N SER A 97 -6.32 22.79 -10.30
CA SER A 97 -7.22 22.29 -11.34
C SER A 97 -6.59 21.27 -12.30
N ASP A 98 -5.26 21.24 -12.42
CA ASP A 98 -4.52 20.41 -13.37
C ASP A 98 -3.94 19.10 -12.79
N PHE A 99 -4.21 18.80 -11.52
CA PHE A 99 -3.56 17.68 -10.80
C PHE A 99 -3.71 16.32 -11.50
N GLN A 100 -4.81 16.14 -12.25
CA GLN A 100 -5.11 14.90 -12.95
C GLN A 100 -4.05 14.56 -14.00
N SER A 101 -3.42 15.57 -14.60
CA SER A 101 -2.35 15.38 -15.60
C SER A 101 -1.08 14.75 -15.01
N LYS A 102 -0.87 14.90 -13.70
CA LYS A 102 0.26 14.31 -12.96
C LYS A 102 0.02 12.85 -12.56
N VAL A 103 -1.14 12.27 -12.89
CA VAL A 103 -1.50 10.92 -12.46
C VAL A 103 -1.73 10.01 -13.67
N THR A 104 -0.90 8.98 -13.80
CA THR A 104 -1.08 7.90 -14.78
C THR A 104 -1.44 6.62 -14.05
N ALA A 105 -2.55 5.99 -14.45
CA ALA A 105 -2.89 4.66 -13.99
C ALA A 105 -2.14 3.62 -14.83
N LEU A 106 -1.45 2.69 -14.16
CA LEU A 106 -0.81 1.54 -14.78
C LEU A 106 -1.64 0.31 -14.47
N LYS A 107 -1.88 -0.52 -15.48
CA LYS A 107 -2.55 -1.81 -15.29
C LYS A 107 -1.61 -2.73 -14.52
N GLY A 108 -2.09 -3.34 -13.45
CA GLY A 108 -1.35 -4.41 -12.79
C GLY A 108 -2.05 -5.02 -11.59
N ASP A 109 -1.50 -6.14 -11.14
CA ASP A 109 -2.03 -6.98 -10.08
C ASP A 109 -0.88 -7.58 -9.26
N LEU A 110 -0.92 -7.33 -7.95
CA LEU A 110 0.04 -7.88 -7.01
C LEU A 110 -0.05 -9.40 -6.86
N GLU A 111 -0.98 -10.11 -7.51
CA GLU A 111 -0.98 -11.58 -7.54
C GLU A 111 -0.22 -12.17 -8.72
N GLN A 112 0.03 -11.38 -9.76
CA GLN A 112 0.59 -11.85 -11.04
C GLN A 112 2.10 -11.68 -11.09
N GLU A 113 2.78 -12.52 -11.88
CA GLU A 113 4.19 -12.31 -12.22
C GLU A 113 4.42 -10.91 -12.78
N ASP A 114 5.60 -10.34 -12.52
CA ASP A 114 5.95 -8.94 -12.88
C ASP A 114 4.90 -7.89 -12.45
N LEU A 115 4.11 -8.20 -11.41
CA LEU A 115 3.04 -7.33 -10.89
C LEU A 115 1.92 -7.07 -11.93
N GLY A 116 1.82 -7.91 -12.96
CA GLY A 116 0.87 -7.75 -14.07
C GLY A 116 1.13 -6.51 -14.94
N LEU A 117 2.33 -5.91 -14.83
CA LEU A 117 2.74 -4.76 -15.62
C LEU A 117 3.07 -5.20 -17.06
N SER A 118 2.86 -4.30 -18.01
CA SER A 118 3.46 -4.46 -19.33
C SER A 118 4.99 -4.24 -19.25
N ALA A 119 5.73 -4.76 -20.24
CA ALA A 119 7.17 -4.53 -20.30
C ALA A 119 7.51 -3.02 -20.39
N ASP A 120 6.69 -2.25 -21.12
CA ASP A 120 6.87 -0.80 -21.27
C ASP A 120 6.59 -0.05 -19.97
N ASP A 121 5.54 -0.42 -19.24
CA ASP A 121 5.22 0.17 -17.93
C ASP A 121 6.31 -0.15 -16.91
N LYS A 122 6.78 -1.41 -16.88
CA LYS A 122 7.88 -1.84 -16.00
C LYS A 122 9.15 -1.03 -16.31
N ASN A 123 9.51 -0.89 -17.58
CA ASN A 123 10.64 -0.06 -18.01
C ASN A 123 10.48 1.41 -17.63
N THR A 124 9.27 1.96 -17.73
CA THR A 124 8.99 3.34 -17.32
C THR A 124 9.26 3.52 -15.82
N ILE A 125 8.75 2.60 -14.99
CA ILE A 125 9.00 2.64 -13.54
C ILE A 125 10.49 2.58 -13.24
N ILE A 126 11.20 1.60 -13.80
CA ILE A 126 12.64 1.37 -13.58
C ILE A 126 13.48 2.62 -13.89
N ASN A 127 13.12 3.36 -14.94
CA ASN A 127 13.90 4.50 -15.40
C ASN A 127 13.53 5.83 -14.75
N GLU A 128 12.29 5.99 -14.28
CA GLU A 128 11.78 7.30 -13.86
C GLU A 128 11.45 7.42 -12.38
N VAL A 129 11.13 6.34 -11.67
CA VAL A 129 10.58 6.41 -10.31
C VAL A 129 11.67 6.66 -9.26
N ASN A 130 11.42 7.66 -8.41
CA ASN A 130 12.28 8.01 -7.29
C ASN A 130 11.72 7.55 -5.94
N VAL A 131 10.39 7.39 -5.83
CA VAL A 131 9.77 6.96 -4.57
C VAL A 131 8.68 5.92 -4.84
N ILE A 132 8.77 4.78 -4.16
CA ILE A 132 7.74 3.73 -4.20
C ILE A 132 6.97 3.74 -2.88
N TYR A 133 5.65 3.84 -2.96
CA TYR A 133 4.74 3.57 -1.84
C TYR A 133 4.03 2.24 -2.07
N HIS A 134 4.46 1.22 -1.33
CA HIS A 134 3.82 -0.08 -1.33
C HIS A 134 2.72 -0.14 -0.24
N ASN A 135 1.51 0.29 -0.59
CA ASN A 135 0.34 0.28 0.31
C ASN A 135 -0.68 -0.83 -0.01
N ALA A 136 -0.62 -1.43 -1.19
CA ALA A 136 -1.55 -2.52 -1.52
C ALA A 136 -1.29 -3.74 -0.64
N ALA A 137 -2.37 -4.24 -0.04
CA ALA A 137 -2.42 -5.51 0.66
C ALA A 137 -3.84 -6.05 0.57
N ASN A 138 -3.96 -7.36 0.59
CA ASN A 138 -5.19 -8.04 0.92
C ASN A 138 -5.42 -7.95 2.43
N VAL A 139 -6.53 -7.32 2.81
CA VAL A 139 -6.96 -7.11 4.20
C VAL A 139 -8.18 -7.95 4.55
N LEU A 140 -8.69 -8.76 3.62
CA LEU A 140 -9.89 -9.55 3.82
C LEU A 140 -9.55 -10.82 4.60
N PHE A 141 -10.06 -10.89 5.84
CA PHE A 141 -9.80 -12.01 6.75
C PHE A 141 -10.50 -13.32 6.34
N PHE A 142 -11.48 -13.26 5.42
CA PHE A 142 -12.28 -14.40 4.98
C PHE A 142 -11.91 -14.93 3.58
N GLU A 143 -10.87 -14.38 2.95
CA GLU A 143 -10.38 -14.91 1.69
C GLU A 143 -9.47 -16.13 1.89
N LYS A 144 -9.32 -16.95 0.84
CA LYS A 144 -8.44 -18.12 0.86
C LYS A 144 -7.02 -17.69 1.25
N VAL A 145 -6.38 -18.49 2.12
CA VAL A 145 -5.04 -18.21 2.67
C VAL A 145 -4.03 -17.95 1.56
N ARG A 146 -4.07 -18.74 0.46
CA ARG A 146 -3.17 -18.56 -0.68
C ARG A 146 -3.24 -17.16 -1.31
N VAL A 147 -4.41 -16.51 -1.30
CA VAL A 147 -4.56 -15.16 -1.89
C VAL A 147 -3.83 -14.16 -1.02
N SER A 148 -4.00 -14.23 0.31
CA SER A 148 -3.25 -13.39 1.25
C SER A 148 -1.74 -13.59 1.12
N LEU A 149 -1.26 -14.84 1.02
CA LEU A 149 0.16 -15.14 0.83
C LEU A 149 0.70 -14.58 -0.51
N ARG A 150 -0.04 -14.77 -1.61
CA ARG A 150 0.36 -14.28 -2.94
C ARG A 150 0.40 -12.76 -3.01
N VAL A 151 -0.61 -12.07 -2.48
CA VAL A 151 -0.66 -10.60 -2.51
C VAL A 151 0.33 -10.00 -1.53
N ASN A 152 0.27 -10.40 -0.26
CA ASN A 152 0.94 -9.66 0.81
C ASN A 152 2.41 -10.05 0.96
N ILE A 153 2.79 -11.29 0.65
CA ILE A 153 4.19 -11.75 0.74
C ILE A 153 4.81 -11.73 -0.65
N LEU A 154 4.29 -12.54 -1.59
CA LEU A 154 4.92 -12.64 -2.91
C LEU A 154 4.78 -11.35 -3.73
N GLY A 155 3.70 -10.58 -3.54
CA GLY A 155 3.56 -9.24 -4.10
C GLY A 155 4.56 -8.26 -3.52
N THR A 156 4.81 -8.29 -2.19
CA THR A 156 5.87 -7.47 -1.57
C THR A 156 7.25 -7.89 -2.05
N LYS A 157 7.52 -9.19 -2.20
CA LYS A 157 8.75 -9.71 -2.81
C LYS A 157 9.00 -9.07 -4.17
N ARG A 158 8.03 -9.15 -5.09
CA ARG A 158 8.15 -8.58 -6.44
C ARG A 158 8.27 -7.06 -6.44
N MET A 159 7.63 -6.38 -5.50
CA MET A 159 7.79 -4.93 -5.33
C MET A 159 9.20 -4.55 -4.89
N LEU A 160 9.83 -5.35 -4.01
CA LEU A 160 11.22 -5.14 -3.60
C LEU A 160 12.19 -5.45 -4.75
N GLU A 161 11.95 -6.51 -5.51
CA GLU A 161 12.74 -6.83 -6.71
C GLU A 161 12.65 -5.69 -7.75
N LEU A 162 11.45 -5.18 -8.02
CA LEU A 162 11.26 -4.01 -8.89
C LEU A 162 11.99 -2.76 -8.34
N ALA A 163 12.01 -2.57 -7.03
CA ALA A 163 12.70 -1.46 -6.39
C ALA A 163 14.22 -1.54 -6.58
N GLU A 164 14.80 -2.74 -6.49
CA GLU A 164 16.22 -3.00 -6.75
C GLU A 164 16.60 -2.79 -8.23
N GLU A 165 15.67 -3.01 -9.16
CA GLU A 165 15.87 -2.70 -10.58
C GLU A 165 15.84 -1.18 -10.88
N CYS A 166 15.22 -0.36 -10.02
CA CYS A 166 15.03 1.08 -10.28
C CYS A 166 16.36 1.86 -10.23
N ARG A 167 16.62 2.65 -11.27
CA ARG A 167 17.92 3.34 -11.47
C ARG A 167 18.14 4.56 -10.57
N GLN A 168 17.06 5.18 -10.08
CA GLN A 168 17.08 6.46 -9.38
C GLN A 168 16.16 6.45 -8.16
N LEU A 169 15.96 5.27 -7.56
CA LEU A 169 15.11 5.14 -6.40
C LEU A 169 15.79 5.77 -5.18
N ASP A 170 15.11 6.70 -4.53
CA ASP A 170 15.56 7.31 -3.28
C ASP A 170 14.92 6.60 -2.06
N LEU A 171 13.65 6.22 -2.19
CA LEU A 171 12.85 5.74 -1.05
C LEU A 171 11.83 4.67 -1.45
N PHE A 172 11.83 3.55 -0.72
CA PHE A 172 10.75 2.56 -0.72
C PHE A 172 10.02 2.59 0.63
N VAL A 173 8.73 2.88 0.62
CA VAL A 173 7.88 2.87 1.82
C VAL A 173 6.96 1.66 1.78
N TYR A 174 7.11 0.76 2.74
CA TYR A 174 6.16 -0.32 2.98
C TYR A 174 5.11 0.12 4.01
N VAL A 175 3.83 0.05 3.63
CA VAL A 175 2.75 0.26 4.58
C VAL A 175 2.36 -1.07 5.21
N SER A 176 2.76 -1.24 6.47
CA SER A 176 2.41 -2.38 7.30
C SER A 176 1.16 -2.06 8.13
N THR A 177 1.13 -2.47 9.40
CA THR A 177 0.05 -2.24 10.35
C THR A 177 0.60 -2.26 11.78
N ALA A 178 0.00 -1.48 12.68
CA ALA A 178 0.34 -1.50 14.10
C ALA A 178 0.16 -2.89 14.76
N TYR A 179 -0.59 -3.79 14.10
CA TYR A 179 -0.85 -5.16 14.56
C TYR A 179 0.15 -6.21 14.05
N SER A 180 1.16 -5.83 13.27
CA SER A 180 2.09 -6.81 12.68
C SER A 180 2.79 -7.63 13.76
N HIS A 181 3.19 -7.00 14.86
CA HIS A 181 3.82 -7.68 16.00
C HIS A 181 2.92 -7.73 17.24
N CYS A 182 1.59 -7.90 17.07
CA CYS A 182 0.61 -7.86 18.16
C CYS A 182 0.75 -8.94 19.25
N TYR A 183 1.61 -9.96 19.03
CA TYR A 183 1.99 -10.94 20.03
C TYR A 183 3.04 -10.40 21.04
N GLN A 184 3.62 -9.23 20.77
CA GLN A 184 4.50 -8.50 21.69
C GLN A 184 3.67 -7.60 22.61
N LYS A 185 4.08 -7.53 23.87
CA LYS A 185 3.41 -6.66 24.86
C LYS A 185 3.66 -5.18 24.59
N ASN A 186 4.90 -4.83 24.22
CA ASN A 186 5.33 -3.48 23.91
C ASN A 186 5.91 -3.46 22.49
N ILE A 187 5.37 -2.60 21.63
CA ILE A 187 5.81 -2.43 20.25
C ILE A 187 6.47 -1.06 20.11
N GLU A 188 7.73 -1.06 19.71
CA GLU A 188 8.57 0.11 19.47
C GLU A 188 8.76 0.34 17.96
N GLU A 189 9.24 1.52 17.58
CA GLU A 189 9.60 1.87 16.20
C GLU A 189 10.95 1.26 15.80
N LYS A 190 11.02 -0.07 15.84
CA LYS A 190 12.16 -0.87 15.37
C LYS A 190 11.69 -2.03 14.52
N PHE A 191 12.61 -2.60 13.76
CA PHE A 191 12.38 -3.88 13.11
C PHE A 191 12.46 -5.01 14.13
N TYR A 192 11.59 -6.01 13.97
CA TYR A 192 11.60 -7.22 14.77
C TYR A 192 12.07 -8.38 13.88
N PRO A 193 12.99 -9.23 14.36
CA PRO A 193 13.37 -10.44 13.63
C PRO A 193 12.15 -11.32 13.38
N PHE A 194 12.00 -11.77 12.14
CA PHE A 194 10.97 -12.72 11.75
C PHE A 194 11.61 -13.87 10.96
N ALA A 195 11.13 -15.09 11.16
CA ALA A 195 11.58 -16.23 10.36
C ALA A 195 10.90 -16.19 8.98
N THR A 196 11.58 -15.61 7.99
CA THR A 196 11.10 -15.57 6.61
C THR A 196 11.58 -16.81 5.85
N ASP A 197 10.74 -17.82 5.75
CA ASP A 197 10.99 -18.98 4.88
C ASP A 197 10.05 -18.91 3.67
N LEU A 198 10.57 -18.42 2.54
CA LEU A 198 9.79 -18.35 1.30
C LEU A 198 9.39 -19.73 0.78
N ASN A 199 10.18 -20.78 1.04
CA ASN A 199 9.83 -22.15 0.60
C ASN A 199 8.57 -22.63 1.34
N ALA A 200 8.49 -22.39 2.65
CA ALA A 200 7.29 -22.67 3.43
C ALA A 200 6.06 -21.91 2.90
N ILE A 201 6.23 -20.67 2.42
CA ILE A 201 5.14 -19.91 1.79
C ILE A 201 4.69 -20.56 0.47
N TYR A 202 5.63 -20.97 -0.40
CA TYR A 202 5.30 -21.66 -1.64
C TYR A 202 4.59 -22.99 -1.38
N GLU A 203 5.06 -23.78 -0.41
CA GLU A 203 4.42 -25.03 0.00
C GLU A 203 2.99 -24.81 0.55
N ALA A 204 2.79 -23.79 1.39
CA ALA A 204 1.48 -23.44 1.92
C ALA A 204 0.50 -23.03 0.80
N ILE A 205 0.96 -22.25 -0.19
CA ILE A 205 0.15 -21.86 -1.36
C ILE A 205 -0.26 -23.10 -2.16
N GLU A 206 0.66 -24.01 -2.45
CA GLU A 206 0.36 -25.23 -3.21
C GLU A 206 -0.54 -26.19 -2.44
N THR A 207 -0.41 -26.25 -1.12
CA THR A 207 -1.28 -27.04 -0.25
C THR A 207 -2.72 -26.49 -0.25
N ASP A 208 -2.90 -25.19 -0.02
CA ASP A 208 -4.21 -24.52 -0.07
C ASP A 208 -4.88 -24.66 -1.44
N LYS A 209 -4.08 -24.64 -2.52
CA LYS A 209 -4.57 -24.80 -3.90
C LYS A 209 -5.08 -26.21 -4.20
N LYS A 210 -4.42 -27.25 -3.66
CA LYS A 210 -4.80 -28.66 -3.85
C LYS A 210 -5.97 -29.08 -2.97
N ALA A 211 -6.16 -28.42 -1.83
CA ALA A 211 -7.27 -28.71 -0.93
C ALA A 211 -8.60 -28.14 -1.44
N GLU A 212 -9.66 -28.95 -1.41
CA GLU A 212 -11.01 -28.56 -1.85
C GLU A 212 -11.52 -27.32 -1.11
N ASN A 213 -11.32 -27.29 0.21
CA ASN A 213 -11.77 -26.23 1.11
C ASN A 213 -10.68 -25.21 1.47
N GLY A 214 -9.51 -25.28 0.83
CA GLY A 214 -8.33 -24.50 1.23
C GLY A 214 -7.56 -25.13 2.40
N LEU A 215 -6.60 -24.38 2.94
CA LEU A 215 -5.73 -24.83 4.03
C LEU A 215 -6.56 -25.19 5.27
N SER A 216 -6.23 -26.32 5.92
CA SER A 216 -6.92 -26.72 7.15
C SER A 216 -6.68 -25.73 8.29
N GLU A 217 -7.56 -25.70 9.29
CA GLU A 217 -7.36 -24.82 10.45
C GLU A 217 -6.06 -25.12 11.21
N ASP A 218 -5.67 -26.38 11.30
CA ASP A 218 -4.47 -26.80 12.02
C ASP A 218 -3.20 -26.42 11.24
N ASP A 219 -3.20 -26.61 9.92
CA ASP A 219 -2.11 -26.16 9.04
C ASP A 219 -2.00 -24.63 9.05
N LEU A 220 -3.13 -23.92 9.06
CA LEU A 220 -3.14 -22.46 9.16
C LEU A 220 -2.56 -22.00 10.50
N LYS A 221 -2.95 -22.62 11.63
CA LYS A 221 -2.38 -22.32 12.95
C LYS A 221 -0.88 -22.59 13.00
N LEU A 222 -0.42 -23.67 12.39
CA LEU A 222 1.01 -23.99 12.29
C LEU A 222 1.76 -22.92 11.49
N LEU A 223 1.20 -22.48 10.35
CA LEU A 223 1.78 -21.45 9.49
C LEU A 223 1.88 -20.09 10.20
N ILE A 224 0.79 -19.61 10.80
CA ILE A 224 0.72 -18.27 11.38
C ILE A 224 1.27 -18.19 12.81
N GLY A 225 1.45 -19.34 13.46
CA GLY A 225 2.03 -19.45 14.81
C GLY A 225 1.29 -18.57 15.83
N ARG A 226 1.99 -17.56 16.36
CA ARG A 226 1.48 -16.66 17.42
C ARG A 226 0.56 -15.56 16.91
N HIS A 227 0.40 -15.43 15.59
CA HIS A 227 -0.44 -14.39 15.01
C HIS A 227 -1.91 -14.75 15.14
N PRO A 228 -2.79 -13.78 15.47
CA PRO A 228 -4.22 -14.03 15.59
C PRO A 228 -4.90 -14.29 14.24
N ASN A 229 -4.27 -13.91 13.13
CA ASN A 229 -4.79 -14.12 11.77
C ASN A 229 -3.68 -14.00 10.72
N ILE A 230 -4.00 -14.47 9.51
CA ILE A 230 -3.10 -14.45 8.35
C ILE A 230 -2.63 -13.04 7.97
N TYR A 231 -3.47 -12.02 8.12
CA TYR A 231 -3.10 -10.65 7.77
C TYR A 231 -1.93 -10.14 8.62
N THR A 232 -2.02 -10.25 9.94
CA THR A 232 -0.92 -9.82 10.84
C THR A 232 0.36 -10.61 10.60
N TYR A 233 0.24 -11.92 10.31
CA TYR A 233 1.37 -12.78 9.92
C TYR A 233 2.05 -12.27 8.64
N THR A 234 1.27 -12.08 7.57
CA THR A 234 1.83 -11.63 6.29
C THR A 234 2.49 -10.24 6.40
N LYS A 235 1.95 -9.34 7.24
CA LYS A 235 2.55 -8.03 7.49
C LYS A 235 3.89 -8.14 8.22
N ALA A 236 3.99 -8.95 9.27
CA ALA A 236 5.27 -9.17 9.95
C ALA A 236 6.30 -9.85 9.04
N PHE A 237 5.88 -10.82 8.24
CA PHE A 237 6.74 -11.48 7.25
C PHE A 237 7.32 -10.45 6.27
N SER A 238 6.46 -9.62 5.68
CA SER A 238 6.89 -8.63 4.68
C SER A 238 7.70 -7.48 5.29
N GLU A 239 7.48 -7.10 6.55
CA GLU A 239 8.38 -6.19 7.26
C GLU A 239 9.81 -6.72 7.37
N ASP A 240 9.97 -8.02 7.63
CA ASP A 240 11.29 -8.63 7.70
C ASP A 240 11.94 -8.77 6.31
N MET A 241 11.16 -9.01 5.26
CA MET A 241 11.66 -8.93 3.88
C MET A 241 12.20 -7.53 3.55
N VAL A 242 11.47 -6.48 3.95
CA VAL A 242 11.92 -5.08 3.80
C VAL A 242 13.20 -4.85 4.59
N ARG A 243 13.30 -5.37 5.83
CA ARG A 243 14.52 -5.32 6.66
C ARG A 243 15.71 -5.99 5.97
N GLN A 244 15.51 -7.16 5.35
CA GLN A 244 16.56 -7.90 4.66
C GLN A 244 17.04 -7.17 3.41
N CYS A 245 16.12 -6.68 2.57
CA CYS A 245 16.45 -5.85 1.41
C CYS A 245 17.27 -4.61 1.81
N ALA A 246 16.90 -3.96 2.92
CA ALA A 246 17.61 -2.79 3.44
C ALA A 246 19.08 -3.01 3.80
N GLN A 247 19.52 -4.26 3.97
CA GLN A 247 20.93 -4.56 4.27
C GLN A 247 21.84 -4.35 3.05
N ASN A 248 21.30 -4.46 1.83
CA ASN A 248 22.07 -4.39 0.59
C ASN A 248 21.56 -3.32 -0.38
N ALA A 249 20.40 -2.70 -0.11
CA ALA A 249 19.81 -1.67 -0.96
C ALA A 249 20.68 -0.39 -1.00
N ASN A 250 20.72 0.23 -2.17
CA ASN A 250 21.33 1.54 -2.39
C ASN A 250 20.33 2.72 -2.23
N PHE A 251 19.13 2.43 -1.70
CA PHE A 251 18.04 3.38 -1.46
C PHE A 251 17.49 3.21 -0.04
N ALA A 252 16.79 4.24 0.46
CA ALA A 252 16.20 4.19 1.79
C ALA A 252 14.95 3.28 1.81
N LEU A 253 14.80 2.48 2.86
CA LEU A 253 13.59 1.71 3.12
C LEU A 253 12.95 2.15 4.42
N ALA A 254 11.63 2.36 4.40
CA ALA A 254 10.84 2.73 5.56
C ALA A 254 9.65 1.80 5.73
N VAL A 255 9.33 1.44 6.97
CA VAL A 255 8.09 0.76 7.33
C VAL A 255 7.20 1.74 8.08
N TYR A 256 6.00 1.96 7.55
CA TYR A 256 4.97 2.71 8.24
C TYR A 256 3.91 1.75 8.79
N ARG A 257 3.65 1.80 10.10
CA ARG A 257 2.67 0.93 10.79
C ARG A 257 1.43 1.75 11.18
N PRO A 258 0.49 2.03 10.25
CA PRO A 258 -0.75 2.70 10.61
C PRO A 258 -1.55 1.87 11.62
N SER A 259 -2.19 2.55 12.56
CA SER A 259 -3.27 1.98 13.38
C SER A 259 -4.58 1.92 12.57
N ILE A 260 -5.67 1.43 13.18
CA ILE A 260 -6.98 1.30 12.51
C ILE A 260 -7.41 2.66 11.93
N GLY A 261 -7.49 2.73 10.59
CA GLY A 261 -8.49 3.54 9.92
C GLY A 261 -9.81 2.76 9.99
N GLN A 262 -10.78 3.29 10.73
CA GLN A 262 -12.04 2.65 11.14
C GLN A 262 -12.67 1.73 10.07
N LEU A 263 -12.55 0.41 10.27
CA LEU A 263 -13.43 -0.60 9.66
C LEU A 263 -13.93 -1.51 10.79
N PHE A 264 -15.14 -1.22 11.26
CA PHE A 264 -16.04 -2.04 12.08
C PHE A 264 -15.43 -2.80 13.27
N LEU A 265 -15.38 -2.15 14.44
CA LEU A 265 -15.68 -2.80 15.72
C LEU A 265 -17.15 -2.52 16.03
N HIS A 266 -18.05 -3.36 15.52
CA HIS A 266 -19.40 -3.44 16.08
C HIS A 266 -19.31 -4.33 17.32
N TYR A 267 -19.13 -3.72 18.48
CA TYR A 267 -19.45 -4.37 19.75
C TYR A 267 -20.95 -4.24 19.94
N SER A 268 -21.70 -5.34 19.75
CA SER A 268 -23.04 -5.45 20.33
C SER A 268 -22.88 -5.50 21.85
N LYS A 269 -23.25 -4.40 22.52
CA LYS A 269 -23.67 -4.44 23.92
C LYS A 269 -25.19 -4.39 23.95
N CYS A 270 -25.77 -5.57 24.20
CA CYS A 270 -26.80 -5.86 25.19
C CYS A 270 -26.91 -7.38 25.26
#